data_AF-A0A7X1J4S6-F1
#
_entry.id   AF-A0A7X1J4S6-F1
#
_cell.length_a   1.000
_cell.length_b   1.000
_cell.length_c   1.000
_cell.angle_alpha   90.00
_cell.angle_beta   90.00
_cell.angle_gamma   90.00
#
_symmetry.space_group_name_H-M   'P 1'
#
loop_
_entity.id
_entity.type
_entity.pdbx_description
1 polymer ?
#
loop_
_entity_poly.entity_id
_entity_poly.type
_entity_poly.pdbx_seq_one_letter_code
_entity_poly.pdbx_strand_id
1 'polypeptide(L)'
;MNQPEVIVSITRYTVSVLPARDINHKYFALHVELKHGGWVVHSGHEFYAEDGTWQPSESLAHRFADYDDALALARKKAPEMTVNGHTAVEAYRRTHPAVPVVSSAAENGHQS
;
A
#
# COMPACT_ATOMS: atom_id res chain seq x y z
N MET A 1 -13.68 -21.04 38.13
CA MET A 1 -13.28 -21.59 36.82
C MET A 1 -12.21 -20.68 36.28
N ASN A 2 -11.00 -21.19 36.00
CA ASN A 2 -9.93 -20.38 35.41
C ASN A 2 -10.11 -20.41 33.90
N GLN A 3 -10.49 -19.27 33.29
CA GLN A 3 -10.57 -19.19 31.83
C GLN A 3 -9.15 -19.09 31.24
N PRO A 4 -8.91 -19.69 30.07
CA PRO A 4 -7.63 -19.56 29.37
C PRO A 4 -7.38 -18.12 28.93
N GLU A 5 -6.10 -17.76 28.78
CA GLU A 5 -5.67 -16.46 28.27
C GLU A 5 -6.06 -16.28 26.80
N VAL A 6 -6.56 -15.09 26.46
CA VAL A 6 -6.84 -14.69 25.09
C VAL A 6 -5.58 -14.12 24.47
N ILE A 7 -5.08 -14.75 23.40
CA ILE A 7 -3.90 -14.31 22.67
C ILE A 7 -4.33 -13.51 21.44
N VAL A 8 -3.74 -12.33 21.26
CA VAL A 8 -3.99 -11.46 20.10
C VAL A 8 -2.70 -11.31 19.31
N SER A 9 -2.79 -11.49 17.99
CA SER A 9 -1.65 -11.38 17.07
C SER A 9 -2.05 -10.61 15.82
N ILE A 10 -1.12 -9.83 15.26
CA ILE A 10 -1.31 -9.20 13.96
C ILE A 10 -1.12 -10.25 12.87
N THR A 11 -2.13 -10.42 12.04
CA THR A 11 -2.10 -11.39 10.93
C THR A 11 -2.05 -10.71 9.57
N ARG A 12 -2.29 -9.40 9.48
CA ARG A 12 -2.31 -8.68 8.21
C ARG A 12 -1.94 -7.21 8.36
N TYR A 13 -1.11 -6.73 7.45
CA TYR A 13 -0.89 -5.32 7.17
C TYR A 13 -1.49 -4.94 5.82
N THR A 14 -1.92 -3.69 5.71
CA THR A 14 -2.37 -3.11 4.44
C THR A 14 -1.43 -1.97 4.04
N VAL A 15 -0.99 -1.99 2.79
CA VAL A 15 -0.01 -1.05 2.23
C VAL A 15 -0.64 -0.38 1.03
N SER A 16 -0.77 0.95 1.07
CA SER A 16 -1.29 1.74 -0.06
C SER A 16 -0.58 3.09 -0.13
N VAL A 17 -0.49 3.63 -1.34
CA VAL A 17 -0.09 5.03 -1.56
C VAL A 17 -1.26 5.98 -1.27
N LEU A 18 -2.50 5.50 -1.40
CA LEU A 18 -3.69 6.31 -1.17
C LEU A 18 -3.95 6.42 0.34
N PRO A 19 -4.49 7.54 0.85
CA PRO A 19 -4.94 7.63 2.23
C PRO A 19 -6.08 6.66 2.52
N ALA A 20 -6.17 6.17 3.76
CA ALA A 20 -7.18 5.19 4.17
C ALA A 20 -8.64 5.62 3.93
N ARG A 21 -8.89 6.93 3.80
CA ARG A 21 -10.22 7.51 3.53
C ARG A 21 -10.51 7.72 2.03
N ASP A 22 -9.55 7.49 1.13
CA ASP A 22 -9.80 7.59 -0.32
C ASP A 22 -10.69 6.42 -0.76
N ILE A 23 -11.73 6.71 -1.54
CA ILE A 23 -12.67 5.71 -2.04
C ILE A 23 -11.98 4.61 -2.89
N ASN A 24 -10.86 4.93 -3.52
CA ASN A 24 -10.07 4.02 -4.34
C ASN A 24 -9.03 3.23 -3.52
N HIS A 25 -8.86 3.52 -2.24
CA HIS A 25 -7.85 2.90 -1.38
C HIS A 25 -7.85 1.38 -1.49
N LYS A 26 -9.04 0.75 -1.42
CA LYS A 26 -9.19 -0.72 -1.47
C LYS A 26 -8.74 -1.34 -2.80
N TYR A 27 -8.80 -0.60 -3.89
CA TYR A 27 -8.35 -1.08 -5.21
C TYR A 27 -6.83 -0.92 -5.36
N PHE A 28 -6.26 0.06 -4.66
CA PHE A 28 -4.83 0.36 -4.69
C PHE A 28 -4.09 -0.09 -3.41
N ALA A 29 -4.56 -1.18 -2.79
CA ALA A 29 -3.98 -1.75 -1.59
C ALA A 29 -3.30 -3.09 -1.87
N LEU A 30 -2.09 -3.25 -1.34
CA LEU A 30 -1.43 -4.54 -1.14
C LEU A 30 -1.63 -5.01 0.29
N HIS A 31 -1.61 -6.31 0.49
CA HIS A 31 -1.74 -6.96 1.77
C HIS A 31 -0.53 -7.81 2.05
N VAL A 32 0.04 -7.63 3.24
CA VAL A 32 1.07 -8.50 3.79
C VAL A 32 0.39 -9.33 4.86
N GLU A 33 0.13 -10.60 4.57
CA GLU A 33 -0.70 -11.46 5.40
C GLU A 33 0.06 -12.71 5.83
N LEU A 34 -0.06 -13.07 7.11
CA LEU A 34 0.50 -14.29 7.65
C LEU A 34 -0.39 -15.47 7.23
N LYS A 35 0.18 -16.38 6.45
CA LYS A 35 -0.46 -17.61 5.97
C LYS A 35 0.30 -18.83 6.47
N HIS A 36 -0.17 -20.01 6.10
CA HIS A 36 0.51 -21.27 6.42
C HIS A 36 1.94 -21.27 5.85
N GLY A 37 2.95 -21.28 6.71
CA GLY A 37 4.35 -21.34 6.28
C GLY A 37 5.02 -19.99 6.00
N GLY A 38 4.38 -18.85 6.29
CA GLY A 38 5.05 -17.54 6.26
C GLY A 38 4.15 -16.38 5.83
N TRP A 39 4.77 -15.21 5.70
CA TRP A 39 4.14 -13.99 5.20
C TRP A 39 4.10 -13.98 3.68
N VAL A 40 2.98 -13.54 3.12
CA VAL A 40 2.81 -13.40 1.67
C VAL A 40 2.36 -11.97 1.34
N VAL A 41 2.72 -11.50 0.15
CA VAL A 41 2.28 -10.19 -0.36
C VAL A 41 1.28 -10.41 -1.50
N HIS A 42 0.10 -9.79 -1.44
CA HIS A 42 -0.96 -10.00 -2.43
C HIS A 42 -1.87 -8.77 -2.62
N SER A 43 -2.54 -8.67 -3.77
CA SER A 43 -3.58 -7.65 -4.06
C SER A 43 -4.99 -8.08 -3.63
N GLY A 44 -5.14 -9.33 -3.16
CA GLY A 44 -6.43 -9.98 -2.95
C GLY A 44 -6.86 -10.89 -4.11
N HIS A 45 -6.28 -10.70 -5.29
CA HIS A 45 -6.50 -11.56 -6.46
C HIS A 45 -5.23 -12.29 -6.92
N GLU A 46 -4.07 -11.64 -6.76
CA GLU A 46 -2.77 -12.15 -7.20
C GLU A 46 -1.74 -12.00 -6.08
N PHE A 47 -0.65 -12.76 -6.17
CA PHE A 47 0.40 -12.85 -5.16
C PHE A 47 1.76 -12.49 -5.76
N TYR A 48 2.70 -12.05 -4.92
CA TYR A 48 4.08 -11.85 -5.36
C TYR A 48 4.94 -13.10 -5.19
N ALA A 49 5.77 -13.39 -6.20
CA ALA A 49 6.91 -14.28 -6.10
C ALA A 49 8.14 -13.56 -5.51
N GLU A 50 9.23 -14.30 -5.30
CA GLU A 50 10.47 -13.82 -4.69
C GLU A 50 11.13 -12.69 -5.49
N ASP A 51 11.03 -12.79 -6.82
CA ASP A 51 11.55 -11.80 -7.77
C ASP A 51 10.64 -10.56 -7.91
N GLY A 52 9.52 -10.52 -7.19
CA GLY A 52 8.54 -9.44 -7.25
C GLY A 52 7.66 -9.46 -8.50
N THR A 53 7.53 -10.60 -9.18
CA THR A 53 6.53 -10.82 -10.25
C THR A 53 5.17 -11.25 -9.68
N TRP A 54 4.10 -10.95 -10.41
CA TRP A 54 2.75 -11.39 -10.08
C TRP A 54 2.54 -12.87 -10.41
N GLN A 55 1.85 -13.56 -9.51
CA GLN A 55 1.46 -14.95 -9.63
C GLN A 55 -0.06 -15.07 -9.42
N PRO A 56 -0.74 -15.90 -10.23
CA PRO A 56 -2.19 -16.01 -10.20
C PRO A 56 -2.72 -16.83 -9.01
N SER A 57 -1.85 -17.49 -8.24
CA SER A 57 -2.26 -18.36 -7.14
C SER A 57 -1.35 -18.25 -5.92
N GLU A 58 -1.94 -18.49 -4.74
CA GLU A 58 -1.21 -18.52 -3.46
C GLU A 58 -0.13 -19.62 -3.44
N SER A 59 -0.36 -20.74 -4.14
CA SER A 59 0.59 -21.87 -4.17
C SER A 59 1.93 -21.51 -4.80
N LEU A 60 1.97 -20.44 -5.60
CA LEU A 60 3.17 -19.91 -6.27
C LEU A 60 3.73 -18.66 -5.57
N ALA A 61 3.04 -18.18 -4.53
CA ALA A 61 3.49 -17.03 -3.76
C ALA A 61 4.79 -17.35 -3.02
N HIS A 62 5.70 -16.38 -2.98
CA HIS A 62 6.85 -16.49 -2.10
C HIS A 62 6.42 -16.31 -0.65
N ARG A 63 6.98 -17.14 0.22
CA ARG A 63 6.69 -17.14 1.66
C ARG A 63 7.89 -16.57 2.40
N PHE A 64 7.75 -15.32 2.85
CA PHE A 64 8.76 -14.67 3.66
C PHE A 64 8.71 -15.21 5.09
N ALA A 65 9.87 -15.51 5.66
CA ALA A 65 9.98 -15.89 7.07
C ALA A 65 9.71 -14.67 7.99
N ASP A 66 10.17 -13.49 7.58
CA ASP A 66 10.01 -12.22 8.30
C ASP A 66 8.96 -11.32 7.61
N TYR A 67 8.13 -10.65 8.42
CA TYR A 67 7.14 -9.71 7.91
C TYR A 67 7.78 -8.41 7.42
N ASP A 68 8.95 -8.03 7.92
CA ASP A 68 9.64 -6.81 7.51
C ASP A 68 10.11 -6.88 6.05
N ASP A 69 10.60 -8.04 5.61
CA ASP A 69 10.97 -8.28 4.20
C ASP A 69 9.74 -8.23 3.28
N ALA A 70 8.64 -8.86 3.70
CA ALA A 70 7.38 -8.81 2.98
C ALA A 70 6.82 -7.38 2.89
N LEU A 71 6.92 -6.59 3.97
CA LEU A 71 6.55 -5.18 3.98
C LEU A 71 7.46 -4.34 3.09
N ALA A 72 8.76 -4.62 3.05
CA ALA A 72 9.71 -3.92 2.18
C ALA A 72 9.33 -4.12 0.70
N LEU A 73 9.04 -5.37 0.29
CA LEU A 73 8.54 -5.65 -1.05
C LEU A 73 7.22 -4.94 -1.33
N ALA A 74 6.25 -5.04 -0.42
CA ALA A 74 4.94 -4.41 -0.58
C ALA A 74 5.04 -2.88 -0.73
N ARG A 75 5.89 -2.22 0.07
CA ARG A 75 6.12 -0.77 -0.02
C ARG A 75 6.78 -0.38 -1.33
N LYS A 76 7.72 -1.17 -1.82
CA LYS A 76 8.37 -0.97 -3.12
C LYS A 76 7.36 -1.09 -4.26
N LYS A 77 6.44 -2.05 -4.18
CA LYS A 77 5.51 -2.39 -5.26
C LYS A 77 4.19 -1.62 -5.25
N ALA A 78 3.72 -1.17 -4.09
CA ALA A 78 2.44 -0.44 -3.98
C ALA A 78 2.32 0.76 -4.95
N PRO A 79 3.37 1.58 -5.21
CA PRO A 79 3.30 2.67 -6.19
C PRO A 79 3.14 2.20 -7.64
N GLU A 80 3.67 1.02 -7.98
CA GLU A 80 3.67 0.44 -9.33
C GLU A 80 2.36 -0.28 -9.66
N MET A 81 1.53 -0.58 -8.66
CA MET A 81 0.31 -1.37 -8.85
C MET A 81 -0.66 -0.66 -9.79
N THR A 82 -1.17 -1.40 -10.77
CA THR A 82 -2.08 -0.88 -11.79
C THR A 82 -3.49 -1.44 -11.63
N VAL A 83 -4.49 -0.59 -11.83
CA VAL A 83 -5.91 -0.97 -11.92
C VAL A 83 -6.49 -0.25 -13.12
N ASN A 84 -7.07 -1.01 -14.06
CA ASN A 84 -7.61 -0.49 -15.32
C ASN A 84 -6.63 0.44 -16.07
N GLY A 85 -5.34 0.09 -16.09
CA GLY A 85 -4.29 0.86 -16.78
C GLY A 85 -3.77 2.09 -16.02
N HIS A 86 -4.25 2.36 -14.80
CA HIS A 86 -3.75 3.46 -13.97
C HIS A 86 -2.96 2.95 -12.77
N THR A 87 -1.82 3.57 -12.49
CA THR A 87 -1.00 3.31 -11.30
C THR A 87 -1.63 3.91 -10.04
N ALA A 88 -1.26 3.37 -8.88
CA ALA A 88 -1.66 3.95 -7.58
C ALA A 88 -1.21 5.41 -7.42
N VAL A 89 -0.04 5.76 -7.95
CA VAL A 89 0.49 7.14 -7.91
C VAL A 89 -0.35 8.08 -8.79
N GLU A 90 -0.75 7.65 -9.99
CA GLU A 90 -1.65 8.44 -10.84
C GLU A 90 -3.01 8.64 -10.19
N ALA A 91 -3.57 7.59 -9.60
CA ALA A 91 -4.82 7.68 -8.85
C ALA A 91 -4.72 8.69 -7.70
N TYR A 92 -3.64 8.62 -6.90
CA TYR A 92 -3.36 9.57 -5.83
C TYR A 92 -3.33 11.01 -6.33
N ARG A 93 -2.55 11.29 -7.39
CA ARG A 93 -2.43 12.65 -7.95
C ARG A 93 -3.76 13.21 -8.45
N ARG A 94 -4.62 12.35 -9.01
CA ARG A 94 -5.94 12.76 -9.52
C ARG A 94 -6.90 13.14 -8.39
N THR A 95 -6.84 12.43 -7.26
CA THR A 95 -7.75 12.67 -6.12
C THR A 95 -7.19 13.64 -5.07
N HIS A 96 -5.88 13.90 -5.12
CA HIS A 96 -5.16 14.82 -4.22
C HIS A 96 -4.34 15.84 -5.03
N PRO A 97 -5.00 16.74 -5.78
CA PRO A 97 -4.29 17.76 -6.53
C PRO A 97 -3.47 18.62 -5.56
N ALA A 98 -2.24 18.94 -5.96
CA ALA A 98 -1.42 19.88 -5.20
C ALA A 98 -2.20 21.21 -5.10
N VAL A 99 -2.37 21.72 -3.88
CA VAL A 99 -2.87 23.08 -3.70
C VAL A 99 -1.85 24.01 -4.37
N PRO A 100 -2.24 24.83 -5.35
CA PRO A 100 -1.31 25.78 -5.94
C PRO A 100 -0.85 26.72 -4.81
N VAL A 101 0.45 26.75 -4.54
CA VAL A 101 1.05 27.76 -3.68
C VAL A 101 0.86 29.08 -4.41
N VAL A 102 -0.12 29.87 -3.98
CA VAL A 102 -0.30 31.24 -4.48
C VAL A 102 0.86 32.04 -3.93
N SER A 103 1.92 32.22 -4.71
CA SER A 103 2.96 33.19 -4.40
C SER A 103 2.31 34.57 -4.40
N SER A 104 2.11 35.14 -3.21
CA SER A 104 1.79 36.55 -3.05
C SER A 104 2.99 37.35 -3.56
N ALA A 105 2.91 37.75 -4.83
CA ALA A 105 3.80 38.72 -5.45
C ALA A 105 2.92 39.85 -6.00
N ALA A 106 2.59 40.78 -5.11
CA ALA A 106 2.09 42.13 -5.32
C ALA A 106 1.75 42.65 -3.91
N GLU A 107 2.04 43.86 -3.46
CA GLU A 107 2.58 45.09 -4.00
C GLU A 107 2.82 45.93 -2.74
N ASN A 108 3.88 46.74 -2.70
CA ASN A 108 3.81 48.08 -2.11
C ASN A 108 5.05 48.85 -2.56
N GLY A 109 4.91 49.45 -3.73
CA GLY A 109 5.57 50.71 -4.02
C GLY A 109 4.91 51.83 -3.19
N HIS A 110 5.73 52.53 -2.41
CA HIS A 110 5.52 53.92 -1.98
C HIS A 110 6.90 54.43 -1.56
N GLN A 111 7.53 55.32 -2.35
CA GLN A 111 7.53 56.78 -2.16
C GLN A 111 7.97 57.15 -0.73
N SER A 112 9.05 57.90 -0.49
CA SER A 112 9.70 58.99 -1.23
C SER A 112 11.20 59.08 -0.92
#